data_AF-A0A1I5W1C6-F1
#
_entry.id   AF-A0A1I5W1C6-F1
#
_cell.length_a   1.000
_cell.length_b   1.000
_cell.length_c   1.000
_cell.angle_alpha   90.00
_cell.angle_beta   90.00
_cell.angle_gamma   90.00
#
_symmetry.space_group_name_H-M   'P 1'
#
loop_
_entity.id
_entity.type
_entity.pdbx_description
1 polymer ?
#
loop_
_entity_poly.entity_id
_entity_poly.type
_entity_poly.pdbx_seq_one_letter_code
_entity_poly.pdbx_strand_id
1 'polypeptide(L)'
;MMRLMDVLGIAGCKRESAERYHIEIEAARIAYSVRDCFVSDPVTMTTTPSDLLSESYIAALAGLFRPKCRNPEVILPPLPGSNTIYLSVVDRDRRAVSFINSVCDGFGSRISTPKSGFALQNRGACFSLEPGHPNEIGPLKRPMHTIIPAIAMQGGRASISFGVVGGAFQPVDRHTSYPT
;
A
#
# COMPACT_ATOMS: atom_id res chain seq x y z
N MET A 1 2.85 3.10 7.98
CA MET A 1 3.81 2.00 8.23
C MET A 1 5.20 2.51 8.62
N MET A 2 5.95 3.21 7.76
CA MET A 2 7.33 3.67 8.08
C MET A 2 7.42 4.44 9.40
N ARG A 3 6.60 5.48 9.57
CA ARG A 3 6.50 6.27 10.82
C ARG A 3 6.25 5.41 12.08
N LEU A 4 5.45 4.36 11.94
CA LEU A 4 5.16 3.44 13.04
C LEU A 4 6.38 2.58 13.38
N MET A 5 7.08 2.04 12.37
CA MET A 5 8.32 1.29 12.59
C MET A 5 9.42 2.14 13.23
N ASP A 6 9.50 3.43 12.87
CA ASP A 6 10.44 4.37 13.49
C ASP A 6 10.15 4.53 14.99
N VAL A 7 8.89 4.74 15.37
CA VAL A 7 8.45 4.83 16.77
C VAL A 7 8.70 3.53 17.54
N LEU A 8 8.57 2.38 16.88
CA LEU A 8 8.85 1.07 17.46
C LEU A 8 10.36 0.74 17.55
N GLY A 9 11.25 1.64 17.10
CA GLY A 9 12.69 1.50 17.28
C GLY A 9 13.35 0.50 16.32
N ILE A 10 12.78 0.30 15.12
CA ILE A 10 13.29 -0.67 14.13
C ILE A 10 14.78 -0.49 13.78
N ALA A 11 15.30 0.73 13.89
CA ALA A 11 16.71 1.07 13.63
C ALA A 11 17.68 0.45 14.64
N GLY A 12 17.23 0.14 15.86
CA GLY A 12 18.03 -0.52 16.88
C GLY A 12 18.16 -2.04 16.70
N CYS A 13 17.31 -2.63 15.85
CA CYS A 13 17.29 -4.07 15.65
C CYS A 13 18.28 -4.51 14.55
N LYS A 14 18.91 -5.68 14.74
CA LYS A 14 19.73 -6.30 13.69
C LYS A 14 18.87 -6.63 12.46
N ARG A 15 19.45 -6.47 11.27
CA ARG A 15 18.73 -6.56 9.97
C ARG A 15 17.96 -7.87 9.78
N GLU A 16 18.47 -8.97 10.32
CA GLU A 16 17.90 -10.32 10.22
C GLU A 16 17.57 -10.92 11.61
N SER A 17 17.06 -10.10 12.53
CA SER A 17 16.57 -10.60 13.82
C SER A 17 15.08 -10.90 13.81
N ALA A 18 14.67 -11.88 14.63
CA ALA A 18 13.26 -12.17 14.88
C ALA A 18 12.50 -10.93 15.39
N GLU A 19 13.14 -10.11 16.22
CA GLU A 19 12.58 -8.84 16.72
C GLU A 19 12.28 -7.87 15.57
N ARG A 20 13.21 -7.70 14.62
CA ARG A 20 13.01 -6.80 13.49
C ARG A 20 11.87 -7.28 12.59
N TYR A 21 11.83 -8.58 12.30
CA TYR A 21 10.73 -9.16 11.54
C TYR A 21 9.40 -9.02 12.27
N HIS A 22 9.37 -9.19 13.60
CA HIS A 22 8.16 -9.01 14.39
C HIS A 22 7.63 -7.57 14.31
N ILE A 23 8.53 -6.56 14.42
CA ILE A 23 8.17 -5.14 14.21
C ILE A 23 7.65 -4.90 12.79
N GLU A 24 8.36 -5.36 11.77
CA GLU A 24 7.97 -5.20 10.35
C GLU A 24 6.57 -5.81 10.11
N ILE A 25 6.32 -7.02 10.60
CA ILE A 25 5.04 -7.75 10.44
C ILE A 25 3.91 -7.03 11.18
N GLU A 26 4.07 -6.73 12.48
CA GLU A 26 2.99 -6.12 13.27
C GLU A 26 2.70 -4.69 12.80
N ALA A 27 3.72 -3.90 12.48
CA ALA A 27 3.54 -2.55 11.95
C ALA A 27 2.84 -2.56 10.59
N ALA A 28 3.15 -3.53 9.72
CA ALA A 28 2.44 -3.73 8.47
C ALA A 28 0.96 -4.07 8.74
N ARG A 29 0.67 -5.04 9.61
CA ARG A 29 -0.71 -5.41 9.96
C ARG A 29 -1.51 -4.23 10.48
N ILE A 30 -0.96 -3.46 11.42
CA ILE A 30 -1.63 -2.27 11.97
C ILE A 30 -1.84 -1.22 10.88
N ALA A 31 -0.85 -0.99 10.01
CA ALA A 31 -1.01 -0.03 8.91
C ALA A 31 -2.06 -0.47 7.87
N TYR A 32 -2.15 -1.77 7.57
CA TYR A 32 -3.17 -2.32 6.67
C TYR A 32 -4.57 -2.20 7.24
N SER A 33 -4.76 -2.44 8.55
CA SER A 33 -6.08 -2.26 9.16
C SER A 33 -6.53 -0.80 9.06
N VAL A 34 -5.62 0.17 9.27
CA VAL A 34 -5.92 1.60 9.08
C VAL A 34 -6.25 1.89 7.61
N ARG A 35 -5.48 1.37 6.65
CA ARG A 35 -5.77 1.53 5.21
C ARG A 35 -7.18 1.05 4.89
N ASP A 36 -7.52 -0.15 5.35
CA ASP A 36 -8.77 -0.81 4.98
C ASP A 36 -9.99 -0.12 5.61
N CYS A 37 -9.85 0.46 6.81
CA CYS A 37 -10.91 1.24 7.44
C CYS A 37 -11.12 2.63 6.81
N PHE A 38 -10.05 3.30 6.38
CA PHE A 38 -10.11 4.75 6.12
C PHE A 38 -9.79 5.18 4.69
N VAL A 39 -8.91 4.46 3.97
CA VAL A 39 -8.43 4.91 2.66
C VAL A 39 -9.45 4.55 1.57
N SER A 40 -9.94 5.59 0.89
CA SER A 40 -10.93 5.46 -0.20
C SER A 40 -10.81 6.64 -1.17
N ASP A 41 -11.84 6.92 -1.97
CA ASP A 41 -11.89 8.13 -2.80
C ASP A 41 -11.77 9.38 -1.89
N PRO A 42 -10.80 10.29 -2.13
CA PRO A 42 -10.66 11.51 -1.33
C PRO A 42 -11.93 12.35 -1.20
N VAL A 43 -12.87 12.23 -2.16
CA VAL A 43 -14.16 12.93 -2.11
C VAL A 43 -15.09 12.37 -1.01
N THR A 44 -14.96 11.09 -0.67
CA THR A 44 -15.82 10.41 0.32
C THR A 44 -15.09 10.03 1.61
N MET A 45 -13.77 10.20 1.66
CA MET A 45 -12.99 9.98 2.87
C MET A 45 -13.42 10.94 3.98
N THR A 46 -13.59 10.41 5.19
CA THR A 46 -13.95 11.19 6.39
C THR A 46 -12.74 11.65 7.19
N THR A 47 -11.54 11.25 6.79
CA THR A 47 -10.26 11.60 7.43
C THR A 47 -9.26 12.06 6.39
N THR A 48 -8.29 12.87 6.81
CA THR A 48 -7.23 13.36 5.93
C THR A 48 -5.94 12.53 6.08
N PRO A 49 -5.05 12.52 5.07
CA PRO A 49 -3.72 11.92 5.23
C PRO A 49 -2.94 12.51 6.41
N SER A 50 -3.12 13.80 6.71
CA SER A 50 -2.47 14.46 7.85
C SER A 50 -2.93 13.89 9.18
N ASP A 51 -4.22 13.58 9.33
CA ASP A 51 -4.75 12.96 10.55
C ASP A 51 -4.13 11.57 10.77
N LEU A 52 -4.11 10.76 9.70
CA LEU A 52 -3.56 9.40 9.70
C LEU A 52 -2.04 9.34 9.91
N LEU A 53 -1.32 10.45 9.70
CA LEU A 53 0.13 10.57 9.85
C LEU A 53 0.55 11.41 11.06
N SER A 54 -0.43 11.95 11.81
CA SER A 54 -0.20 12.77 13.00
C SER A 54 0.55 11.99 14.08
N GLU A 55 1.37 12.70 14.86
CA GLU A 55 2.18 12.07 15.91
C GLU A 55 1.32 11.37 16.96
N SER A 56 0.22 11.99 17.37
CA SER A 56 -0.73 11.42 18.34
C SER A 56 -1.38 10.14 17.83
N TYR A 57 -1.79 10.11 16.56
CA TYR A 57 -2.40 8.90 15.99
C TYR A 57 -1.38 7.77 15.83
N ILE A 58 -0.17 8.07 15.35
CA ILE A 58 0.91 7.07 15.26
C ILE A 58 1.29 6.53 16.65
N ALA A 59 1.33 7.37 17.68
CA ALA A 59 1.56 6.93 19.05
C ALA A 59 0.43 6.02 19.57
N ALA A 60 -0.83 6.34 19.26
CA ALA A 60 -1.96 5.48 19.58
C ALA A 60 -1.86 4.11 18.89
N LEU A 61 -1.48 4.08 17.60
CA LEU A 61 -1.23 2.83 16.86
C LEU A 61 -0.07 2.03 17.44
N ALA A 62 1.00 2.68 17.92
CA ALA A 62 2.11 2.01 18.57
C ALA A 62 1.68 1.28 19.86
N GLY A 63 0.64 1.78 20.54
CA GLY A 63 0.02 1.10 21.69
C GLY A 63 -0.61 -0.27 21.36
N LEU A 64 -0.88 -0.55 20.08
CA LEU A 64 -1.38 -1.86 19.63
C LEU A 64 -0.26 -2.90 19.45
N PHE A 65 1.01 -2.48 19.43
CA PHE A 65 2.14 -3.39 19.27
C PHE A 65 2.39 -4.21 20.54
N ARG A 66 2.51 -5.52 20.39
CA ARG A 66 2.86 -6.43 21.49
C ARG A 66 4.25 -7.02 21.23
N PRO A 67 5.30 -6.68 22.01
CA PRO A 67 6.68 -7.07 21.67
C PRO A 67 6.96 -8.57 21.61
N LYS A 68 6.18 -9.39 22.31
CA LYS A 68 6.43 -10.83 22.47
C LYS A 68 5.43 -11.73 21.74
N CYS A 69 4.38 -11.17 21.15
CA CYS A 69 3.34 -11.95 20.50
C CYS A 69 2.58 -11.13 19.46
N ARG A 70 1.86 -11.83 18.58
CA ARG A 70 0.93 -11.22 17.64
C ARG A 70 -0.22 -10.55 18.40
N ASN A 71 -0.61 -9.33 18.02
CA ASN A 71 -1.87 -8.74 18.47
C ASN A 71 -3.06 -9.39 17.71
N PRO A 72 -3.96 -10.13 18.40
CA PRO A 72 -5.09 -10.79 17.76
C PRO A 72 -6.21 -9.82 17.35
N GLU A 73 -6.27 -8.62 17.92
CA GLU A 73 -7.32 -7.63 17.67
C GLU A 73 -7.19 -6.95 16.30
N VAL A 74 -6.00 -6.99 15.70
CA VAL A 74 -5.75 -6.44 14.36
C VAL A 74 -6.20 -7.45 13.30
N ILE A 75 -7.43 -7.31 12.80
CA ILE A 75 -8.00 -8.19 11.78
C ILE A 75 -7.79 -7.55 10.40
N LEU A 76 -7.30 -8.34 9.44
CA LEU A 76 -7.16 -7.93 8.05
C LEU A 76 -8.18 -8.67 7.19
N PRO A 77 -8.91 -7.97 6.30
CA PRO A 77 -9.77 -8.63 5.34
C PRO A 77 -8.96 -9.44 4.34
N PRO A 78 -9.57 -10.44 3.65
CA PRO A 78 -8.92 -11.12 2.54
C PRO A 78 -8.56 -10.10 1.45
N LEU A 79 -7.33 -10.18 0.97
CA LEU A 79 -6.83 -9.27 -0.05
C LEU A 79 -7.22 -9.80 -1.43
N PRO A 80 -7.75 -8.96 -2.33
CA PRO A 80 -8.05 -9.39 -3.69
C PRO A 80 -6.76 -9.76 -4.43
N GLY A 81 -6.87 -10.70 -5.37
CA GLY A 81 -5.80 -11.04 -6.31
C GLY A 81 -5.31 -9.79 -7.06
N SER A 82 -4.03 -9.78 -7.43
CA SER A 82 -3.43 -8.65 -8.14
C SER A 82 -2.48 -9.13 -9.22
N ASN A 83 -2.70 -8.61 -10.42
CA ASN A 83 -1.74 -8.61 -11.51
C ASN A 83 -1.43 -7.17 -11.91
N THR A 84 -0.18 -6.76 -11.72
CA THR A 84 0.24 -5.36 -11.89
C THR A 84 1.58 -5.31 -12.60
N ILE A 85 1.71 -4.39 -13.55
CA ILE A 85 3.01 -4.04 -14.12
C ILE A 85 3.54 -2.77 -13.46
N TYR A 86 4.86 -2.74 -13.26
CA TYR A 86 5.59 -1.56 -12.82
C TYR A 86 6.68 -1.24 -13.82
N LEU A 87 6.90 0.04 -14.09
CA LEU A 87 7.96 0.55 -14.95
C LEU A 87 8.61 1.77 -14.30
N SER A 88 9.94 1.80 -14.33
CA SER A 88 10.74 2.95 -13.92
C SER A 88 11.60 3.40 -15.09
N VAL A 89 11.57 4.70 -15.40
CA VAL A 89 12.39 5.29 -16.48
C VAL A 89 13.16 6.47 -15.91
N VAL A 90 14.46 6.54 -16.21
CA VAL A 90 15.30 7.69 -15.91
C VAL A 90 16.02 8.11 -17.19
N ASP A 91 15.84 9.36 -17.61
CA ASP A 91 16.52 9.90 -18.79
C ASP A 91 17.88 10.54 -18.46
N ARG A 92 18.62 10.93 -19.51
CA ARG A 92 19.93 11.61 -19.40
C ARG A 92 19.88 12.93 -18.63
N ASP A 93 18.72 13.59 -18.62
CA ASP A 93 18.50 14.87 -17.95
C ASP A 93 18.05 14.66 -16.49
N ARG A 94 18.06 13.40 -16.02
CA ARG A 94 17.64 12.95 -14.68
C ARG A 94 16.17 13.19 -14.40
N ARG A 95 15.31 13.15 -15.42
CA ARG A 95 13.86 13.03 -15.22
C ARG A 95 13.53 11.59 -14.89
N ALA A 96 12.88 11.38 -13.76
CA ALA A 96 12.45 10.07 -13.31
C ALA A 96 10.93 9.94 -13.45
N VAL A 97 10.48 8.80 -13.97
CA VAL A 97 9.08 8.40 -14.03
C VAL A 97 8.92 7.07 -13.30
N SER A 98 8.09 7.07 -12.26
CA SER A 98 7.62 5.87 -11.57
C SER A 98 6.19 5.62 -12.03
N PHE A 99 6.00 4.60 -12.88
CA PHE A 99 4.72 4.32 -13.52
C PHE A 99 4.26 2.90 -13.18
N ILE A 100 2.96 2.78 -12.91
CA ILE A 100 2.37 1.53 -12.49
C ILE A 100 0.95 1.43 -13.02
N ASN A 101 0.62 0.29 -13.60
CA ASN A 101 -0.68 0.08 -14.23
C ASN A 101 -1.15 -1.36 -14.00
N SER A 102 -2.46 -1.54 -13.86
CA SER A 102 -3.05 -2.84 -13.55
C SER A 102 -4.53 -2.87 -13.92
N VAL A 103 -4.95 -4.00 -14.48
CA VAL A 103 -6.36 -4.36 -14.69
C VAL A 103 -7.04 -4.91 -13.43
N CYS A 104 -6.40 -4.74 -12.27
CA CYS A 104 -6.69 -5.36 -10.97
C CYS A 104 -6.22 -6.81 -10.91
N ASP A 105 -7.08 -7.78 -11.15
CA ASP A 105 -6.70 -9.20 -11.11
C ASP A 105 -6.34 -9.70 -12.52
N GLY A 106 -5.40 -10.64 -12.66
CA GLY A 106 -5.05 -11.34 -13.92
C GLY A 106 -5.33 -10.60 -15.24
N PHE A 107 -6.41 -11.01 -15.93
CA PHE A 107 -6.95 -10.47 -17.19
C PHE A 107 -8.16 -9.54 -16.95
N GLY A 108 -8.17 -8.84 -15.82
CA GLY A 108 -9.27 -8.00 -15.34
C GLY A 108 -10.56 -8.80 -15.17
N SER A 109 -11.64 -8.31 -15.75
CA SER A 109 -12.95 -8.97 -15.73
C SER A 109 -13.05 -10.17 -16.67
N ARG A 110 -12.00 -10.45 -17.47
CA ARG A 110 -12.02 -11.41 -18.58
C ARG A 110 -13.02 -11.06 -19.69
N ILE A 111 -13.55 -9.83 -19.67
CA ILE A 111 -14.38 -9.27 -20.74
C ILE A 111 -13.45 -8.48 -21.66
N SER A 112 -13.48 -8.78 -22.95
CA SER A 112 -12.72 -8.06 -23.97
C SER A 112 -13.67 -7.52 -25.03
N THR A 113 -13.30 -6.39 -25.63
CA THR A 113 -14.07 -5.84 -26.75
C THR A 113 -13.57 -6.47 -28.06
N PRO A 114 -14.43 -7.17 -28.84
CA PRO A 114 -13.97 -7.97 -29.98
C PRO A 114 -13.17 -7.22 -31.04
N LYS A 115 -13.40 -5.90 -31.16
CA LYS A 115 -12.72 -5.05 -32.15
C LYS A 115 -11.35 -4.55 -31.73
N SER A 116 -11.09 -4.39 -30.42
CA SER A 116 -9.84 -3.79 -29.94
C SER A 116 -8.91 -4.77 -29.23
N GLY A 117 -9.44 -5.89 -28.74
CA GLY A 117 -8.67 -6.87 -27.98
C GLY A 117 -8.33 -6.44 -26.55
N PHE A 118 -8.74 -5.26 -26.09
CA PHE A 118 -8.47 -4.82 -24.72
C PHE A 118 -9.37 -5.52 -23.71
N ALA A 119 -8.74 -6.10 -22.68
CA ALA A 119 -9.42 -6.61 -21.50
C ALA A 119 -9.85 -5.47 -20.58
N LEU A 120 -11.10 -5.52 -20.11
CA LEU A 120 -11.63 -4.56 -19.15
C LEU A 120 -11.15 -4.90 -17.73
N GLN A 121 -10.82 -3.87 -16.94
CA GLN A 121 -10.42 -4.05 -15.55
C GLN A 121 -11.58 -4.55 -14.67
N ASN A 122 -11.27 -5.27 -13.58
CA ASN A 122 -12.24 -5.65 -12.53
C ASN A 122 -12.02 -4.90 -11.21
N ARG A 123 -11.43 -3.69 -11.25
CA ARG A 123 -11.09 -2.89 -10.06
C ARG A 123 -12.28 -2.59 -9.13
N GLY A 124 -13.51 -2.61 -9.66
CA GLY A 124 -14.72 -2.48 -8.83
C GLY A 124 -14.81 -3.52 -7.71
N ALA A 125 -14.11 -4.66 -7.80
CA ALA A 125 -14.00 -5.64 -6.72
C ALA A 125 -13.31 -5.10 -5.45
N CYS A 126 -12.64 -3.95 -5.54
CA CYS A 126 -12.04 -3.29 -4.38
C CYS A 126 -13.02 -2.42 -3.58
N PHE A 127 -14.30 -2.28 -3.97
CA PHE A 127 -15.31 -1.62 -3.15
C PHE A 127 -15.72 -2.47 -1.94
N SER A 128 -16.11 -1.80 -0.86
CA SER A 128 -16.87 -2.42 0.22
C SER A 128 -18.36 -2.43 -0.13
N LEU A 129 -19.07 -3.47 0.33
CA LEU A 129 -20.52 -3.55 0.30
C LEU A 129 -21.15 -3.22 1.65
N GLU A 130 -20.33 -2.86 2.64
CA GLU A 130 -20.77 -2.46 3.97
C GLU A 130 -21.35 -1.04 3.93
N PRO A 131 -22.62 -0.85 4.33
CA PRO A 131 -23.24 0.48 4.37
C PRO A 131 -22.49 1.43 5.31
N GLY A 132 -22.21 2.64 4.83
CA GLY A 132 -21.51 3.67 5.60
C GLY A 132 -19.99 3.52 5.64
N HIS A 133 -19.42 2.47 5.06
CA HIS A 133 -17.97 2.32 4.95
C HIS A 133 -17.39 3.42 4.02
N PRO A 134 -16.24 4.07 4.32
CA PRO A 134 -15.68 5.12 3.46
C PRO A 134 -15.44 4.67 2.02
N ASN A 135 -15.16 3.38 1.82
CA ASN A 135 -15.01 2.72 0.52
C ASN A 135 -16.27 1.96 0.03
N GLU A 136 -17.47 2.30 0.53
CA GLU A 136 -18.75 1.74 0.04
C GLU A 136 -18.94 2.01 -1.46
N ILE A 137 -19.48 1.06 -2.21
CA ILE A 137 -19.77 1.21 -3.64
C ILE A 137 -20.74 2.38 -3.90
N GLY A 138 -20.44 3.21 -4.91
CA GLY A 138 -21.27 4.36 -5.24
C GLY A 138 -21.06 4.88 -6.67
N PRO A 139 -22.04 5.63 -7.21
CA PRO A 139 -21.94 6.18 -8.56
C PRO A 139 -20.82 7.21 -8.64
N LEU A 140 -20.06 7.20 -9.74
CA LEU A 140 -18.94 8.11 -10.02
C LEU A 140 -17.80 8.10 -8.97
N LYS A 141 -17.85 7.16 -8.03
CA LYS A 141 -16.82 6.97 -7.01
C LYS A 141 -15.70 6.09 -7.54
N ARG A 142 -14.46 6.37 -7.13
CA ARG A 142 -13.32 5.50 -7.41
C ARG A 142 -13.14 4.49 -6.27
N PRO A 143 -12.96 3.19 -6.56
CA PRO A 143 -12.65 2.20 -5.52
C PRO A 143 -11.27 2.47 -4.93
N MET A 144 -10.99 1.99 -3.73
CA MET A 144 -9.64 2.00 -3.17
C MET A 144 -8.66 1.31 -4.13
N HIS A 145 -7.54 1.99 -4.41
CA HIS A 145 -6.49 1.48 -5.30
C HIS A 145 -5.36 0.84 -4.48
N THR A 146 -4.95 -0.35 -4.89
CA THR A 146 -3.77 -1.04 -4.33
C THR A 146 -2.45 -0.60 -4.95
N ILE A 147 -2.51 0.27 -5.96
CA ILE A 147 -1.37 0.61 -6.81
C ILE A 147 -0.67 1.87 -6.28
N ILE A 148 0.63 1.80 -5.99
CA ILE A 148 1.37 2.88 -5.33
C ILE A 148 2.76 3.07 -5.99
N PRO A 149 2.88 3.92 -7.04
CA PRO A 149 4.20 4.28 -7.56
C PRO A 149 4.91 5.22 -6.58
N ALA A 150 6.21 5.02 -6.37
CA ALA A 150 6.99 5.83 -5.43
C ALA A 150 8.26 6.42 -6.06
N ILE A 151 8.64 7.60 -5.56
CA ILE A 151 9.93 8.25 -5.80
C ILE A 151 10.44 8.75 -4.45
N ALA A 152 11.64 8.34 -4.04
CA ALA A 152 12.33 8.89 -2.88
C ALA A 152 13.10 10.16 -3.28
N MET A 153 12.93 11.21 -2.47
CA MET A 153 13.60 12.49 -2.67
C MET A 153 14.72 12.67 -1.65
N GLN A 154 15.89 13.16 -2.08
CA GLN A 154 17.03 13.50 -1.23
C GLN A 154 17.58 14.86 -1.66
N GLY A 155 17.73 15.79 -0.72
CA GLY A 155 18.22 17.15 -1.02
C GLY A 155 17.38 17.89 -2.07
N GLY A 156 16.06 17.68 -2.08
CA GLY A 156 15.13 18.28 -3.04
C GLY A 156 15.15 17.64 -4.44
N ARG A 157 15.85 16.52 -4.63
CA ARG A 157 16.00 15.84 -5.93
C ARG A 157 15.54 14.40 -5.86
N ALA A 158 15.01 13.87 -6.96
CA ALA A 158 14.70 12.44 -7.08
C ALA A 158 16.01 11.64 -6.95
N SER A 159 16.05 10.74 -5.97
CA SER A 159 17.21 9.89 -5.67
C SER A 159 16.94 8.44 -6.11
N ILE A 160 15.73 7.93 -5.86
CA ILE A 160 15.35 6.55 -6.18
C ILE A 160 13.93 6.55 -6.75
N SER A 161 13.72 5.95 -7.92
CA SER A 161 12.39 5.63 -8.46
C SER A 161 12.15 4.14 -8.27
N PHE A 162 11.10 3.80 -7.51
CA PHE A 162 10.84 2.42 -7.12
C PHE A 162 9.34 2.12 -7.04
N GLY A 163 9.04 0.83 -7.14
CA GLY A 163 7.71 0.30 -7.05
C GLY A 163 7.80 -1.21 -6.95
N VAL A 164 6.84 -1.76 -6.23
CA VAL A 164 6.69 -3.20 -6.03
C VAL A 164 5.41 -3.59 -6.76
N VAL A 165 5.37 -4.80 -7.32
CA VAL A 165 4.15 -5.36 -7.92
C VAL A 165 3.53 -6.40 -6.98
N GLY A 166 2.25 -6.72 -7.16
CA GLY A 166 1.55 -7.70 -6.30
C GLY A 166 0.48 -7.13 -5.36
N GLY A 167 -0.11 -5.98 -5.71
CA GLY A 167 -1.31 -5.45 -5.07
C GLY A 167 -1.11 -5.09 -3.61
N ALA A 168 -1.73 -5.83 -2.70
CA ALA A 168 -1.58 -5.54 -1.28
C ALA A 168 -0.17 -5.85 -0.75
N PHE A 169 0.70 -6.54 -1.49
CA PHE A 169 2.12 -6.73 -1.15
C PHE A 169 2.99 -5.48 -1.42
N GLN A 170 2.49 -4.50 -2.20
CA GLN A 170 3.29 -3.34 -2.61
C GLN A 170 3.87 -2.50 -1.45
N PRO A 171 3.14 -2.28 -0.34
CA PRO A 171 3.69 -1.54 0.79
C PRO A 171 4.76 -2.28 1.61
N VAL A 172 4.85 -3.62 1.53
CA VAL A 172 5.65 -4.45 2.46
C VAL A 172 6.87 -5.11 1.87
N ASP A 173 6.99 -5.15 0.54
CA ASP A 173 8.11 -5.89 -0.06
C ASP A 173 9.45 -5.27 0.34
N ARG A 174 10.35 -6.17 0.73
CA ARG A 174 11.70 -5.84 1.11
C ARG A 174 12.53 -6.01 -0.14
N HIS A 175 12.97 -4.91 -0.72
CA HIS A 175 13.92 -4.95 -1.83
C HIS A 175 15.19 -5.69 -1.37
N THR A 176 15.29 -6.98 -1.69
CA THR A 176 16.55 -7.72 -1.65
C THR A 176 17.35 -7.27 -2.85
N SER A 177 18.12 -6.19 -2.69
CA SER A 177 19.24 -5.92 -3.57
C SER A 177 20.18 -7.13 -3.48
N TYR A 178 20.19 -7.98 -4.50
CA TYR A 178 21.28 -8.91 -4.69
C TYR A 178 22.56 -8.09 -4.86
N PRO A 179 23.62 -8.33 -4.07
CA PRO A 179 24.90 -7.71 -4.35
C PRO A 179 25.38 -8.21 -5.72
N THR A 180 25.57 -7.27 -6.65
CA THR A 180 26.42 -7.46 -7.83
C THR A 180 27.87 -7.29 -7.44
#